data_AF-A0A8J9ZQL1-F1
#
_entry.id   AF-A0A8J9ZQL1-F1
#
_cell.length_a   1.000
_cell.length_b   1.000
_cell.length_c   1.000
_cell.angle_alpha   90.00
_cell.angle_beta   90.00
_cell.angle_gamma   90.00
#
_symmetry.space_group_name_H-M   'P 1'
#
loop_
_entity.id
_entity.type
_entity.pdbx_description
1 polymer ?
#
loop_
_entity_poly.entity_id
_entity_poly.type
_entity_poly.pdbx_seq_one_letter_code
_entity_poly.pdbx_strand_id
1 'polypeptide(L)'
;MQTPSRWRFQKINAEARGQINPNPSDCKLLRVAMEMRLGKKALELTRLFANTNKAESVNRQISKSAPKNITRFRTLAGRIASALHSSNNGTGLSVAMKRLAAGIPLSPKSKAVRVLEKMRERQDYKRSLQEGNRANKKRENANIMGKICSCPFAQAAGRKSSDHERPRLGRKAIKHIKAKQQRQKRGQLKDLKNAEEEHRWTTARACRKTTLHRVQKIKF
;
A
#
# COMPACT_ATOMS: atom_id res chain seq x y z
N MET A 1 -29.72 -22.13 -1.71
CA MET A 1 -28.25 -21.96 -1.80
C MET A 1 -27.61 -22.67 -0.62
N GLN A 2 -27.05 -23.87 -0.82
CA GLN A 2 -26.30 -24.57 0.22
C GLN A 2 -24.96 -23.84 0.43
N THR A 3 -24.67 -23.44 1.66
CA THR A 3 -23.35 -22.88 1.98
C THR A 3 -22.31 -24.01 1.88
N PRO A 4 -21.16 -23.79 1.21
CA PRO A 4 -20.13 -24.81 1.14
C PRO A 4 -19.69 -25.16 2.55
N SER A 5 -19.67 -26.46 2.88
CA SER A 5 -19.30 -26.93 4.21
C SER A 5 -17.94 -26.36 4.58
N ARG A 6 -17.87 -25.77 5.77
CA ARG A 6 -16.67 -25.07 6.24
C ARG A 6 -15.55 -26.09 6.30
N TRP A 7 -14.56 -25.99 5.41
CA TRP A 7 -13.42 -26.89 5.39
C TRP A 7 -12.72 -26.82 6.74
N ARG A 8 -12.88 -27.88 7.54
CA ARG A 8 -12.20 -28.04 8.83
C ARG A 8 -10.96 -28.87 8.55
N PHE A 9 -9.78 -28.34 8.88
CA PHE A 9 -8.60 -29.17 8.97
C PHE A 9 -8.92 -30.31 9.92
N GLN A 10 -8.94 -31.54 9.41
CA GLN A 10 -9.00 -32.71 10.25
C GLN A 10 -7.79 -32.61 11.19
N LYS A 11 -8.06 -32.53 12.49
CA LYS A 11 -6.99 -32.49 13.48
C LYS A 11 -6.25 -33.81 13.33
N ILE A 12 -5.01 -33.75 12.86
CA ILE A 12 -4.11 -34.91 12.90
C ILE A 12 -4.06 -35.35 14.37
N ASN A 13 -4.37 -36.64 14.59
CA ASN A 13 -4.35 -37.27 15.91
C ASN A 13 -3.01 -36.97 16.58
N ALA A 14 -3.03 -36.70 17.89
CA ALA A 14 -1.85 -36.26 18.63
C ALA A 14 -0.69 -37.26 18.51
N GLU A 15 -1.01 -38.55 18.50
CA GLU A 15 -0.09 -39.68 18.32
C GLU A 15 0.60 -39.66 16.94
N ALA A 16 -0.13 -39.31 15.89
CA ALA A 16 0.40 -39.28 14.52
C ALA A 16 1.35 -38.09 14.26
N ARG A 17 1.35 -37.05 15.10
CA ARG A 17 2.19 -35.85 14.89
C ARG A 17 3.68 -36.09 15.10
N GLY A 18 4.04 -37.06 15.93
CA GLY A 18 5.43 -37.44 16.21
C GLY A 18 6.01 -38.45 15.22
N GLN A 19 5.16 -39.09 14.40
CA GLN A 19 5.54 -40.17 13.48
C GLN A 19 5.62 -39.74 12.01
N ILE A 20 5.52 -38.43 11.72
CA ILE A 20 5.69 -37.93 10.36
C ILE A 20 7.16 -38.02 9.99
N ASN A 21 7.54 -39.12 9.34
CA ASN A 21 8.86 -39.31 8.74
C ASN A 21 8.75 -38.97 7.24
N PRO A 22 9.02 -37.71 6.84
CA PRO A 22 8.90 -37.32 5.45
C PRO A 22 9.86 -38.13 4.58
N ASN A 23 9.33 -38.73 3.52
CA ASN A 23 10.15 -39.39 2.51
C ASN A 23 11.02 -38.33 1.79
N PRO A 24 12.22 -38.67 1.29
CA PRO A 24 12.93 -37.82 0.32
C PRO A 24 12.06 -37.16 -0.75
N SER A 25 11.02 -37.85 -1.25
CA SER A 25 10.04 -37.27 -2.18
C SER A 25 9.24 -36.11 -1.56
N ASP A 26 8.75 -36.28 -0.33
CA ASP A 26 8.02 -35.25 0.41
C ASP A 26 8.90 -34.04 0.71
N CYS A 27 10.16 -34.28 1.06
CA CYS A 27 11.16 -33.22 1.27
C CYS A 27 11.39 -32.40 0.00
N LYS A 28 11.42 -33.04 -1.18
CA LYS A 28 11.52 -32.34 -2.47
C LYS A 28 10.26 -31.52 -2.74
N LEU A 29 9.07 -32.09 -2.55
CA LEU A 29 7.79 -31.38 -2.71
C LEU A 29 7.67 -30.19 -1.77
N LEU A 30 8.04 -30.36 -0.50
CA LEU A 30 8.05 -29.30 0.49
C LEU A 30 9.01 -28.18 0.08
N ARG A 31 10.21 -28.52 -0.41
CA ARG A 31 11.17 -27.53 -0.91
C ARG A 31 10.61 -26.76 -2.11
N VAL A 32 9.94 -27.43 -3.05
CA VAL A 32 9.26 -26.77 -4.18
C VAL A 32 8.15 -25.85 -3.68
N ALA A 33 7.33 -26.29 -2.72
CA ALA A 33 6.26 -25.47 -2.15
C ALA A 33 6.81 -24.25 -1.39
N MET A 34 7.92 -24.41 -0.66
CA MET A 34 8.63 -23.32 -0.01
C MET A 34 9.21 -22.35 -1.03
N GLU A 35 9.86 -22.83 -2.08
CA GLU A 35 10.40 -21.96 -3.15
C GLU A 35 9.28 -21.21 -3.89
N MET A 36 8.13 -21.83 -4.13
CA MET A 36 6.98 -21.15 -4.73
C MET A 36 6.42 -20.01 -3.85
N ARG A 37 6.52 -20.11 -2.52
CA ARG A 37 5.94 -19.14 -1.58
C ARG A 37 6.93 -18.12 -1.03
N LEU A 38 8.17 -18.54 -0.80
CA LEU A 38 9.24 -17.81 -0.12
C LEU A 38 10.49 -17.69 -0.98
N GLY A 39 10.52 -18.30 -2.17
CA GLY A 39 11.64 -18.22 -3.08
C GLY A 39 11.85 -16.81 -3.63
N LYS A 40 13.03 -16.61 -4.24
CA LYS A 40 13.48 -15.28 -4.68
C LYS A 40 12.48 -14.62 -5.64
N LYS A 41 11.94 -15.39 -6.59
CA LYS A 41 10.92 -14.93 -7.55
C LYS A 41 9.64 -14.45 -6.87
N ALA A 42 9.13 -15.22 -5.89
CA ALA A 42 7.92 -14.86 -5.16
C ALA A 42 8.12 -13.58 -4.31
N LEU A 43 9.30 -13.45 -3.70
CA LEU A 43 9.69 -12.24 -2.96
C LEU A 43 9.84 -11.03 -3.87
N GLU A 44 10.42 -11.18 -5.07
CA GLU A 44 10.52 -10.12 -6.08
C GLU A 44 9.13 -9.67 -6.58
N LEU A 45 8.24 -10.61 -6.92
CA LEU A 45 6.85 -10.30 -7.28
C LEU A 45 6.12 -9.57 -6.14
N THR A 46 6.34 -9.99 -4.90
CA THR A 46 5.74 -9.34 -3.73
C THR A 46 6.30 -7.94 -3.52
N ARG A 47 7.62 -7.77 -3.67
CA ARG A 47 8.33 -6.49 -3.57
C ARG A 47 7.84 -5.49 -4.63
N LEU A 48 7.65 -5.96 -5.86
CA LEU A 48 7.13 -5.15 -6.97
C LEU A 48 5.60 -4.96 -6.91
N PHE A 49 4.93 -5.49 -5.88
CA PHE A 49 3.47 -5.52 -5.77
C PHE A 49 2.77 -6.14 -6.99
N ALA A 50 3.46 -7.01 -7.73
CA ALA A 50 2.95 -7.79 -8.85
C ALA A 50 2.21 -9.04 -8.38
N ASN A 51 1.51 -8.96 -7.24
CA ASN A 51 0.70 -10.06 -6.76
C ASN A 51 -0.60 -10.16 -7.59
N THR A 52 -1.14 -11.37 -7.69
CA THR A 52 -2.36 -11.67 -8.46
C THR A 52 -3.52 -10.74 -8.06
N ASN A 53 -3.67 -10.45 -6.77
CA ASN A 53 -4.73 -9.56 -6.26
C ASN A 53 -4.63 -8.12 -6.79
N LYS A 54 -3.41 -7.55 -6.86
CA LYS A 54 -3.21 -6.20 -7.39
C LYS A 54 -3.38 -6.20 -8.91
N ALA A 55 -2.88 -7.24 -9.60
CA ALA A 55 -3.11 -7.42 -11.03
C ALA A 55 -4.61 -7.51 -11.34
N GLU A 56 -5.38 -8.30 -10.59
CA GLU A 56 -6.85 -8.37 -10.71
C GLU A 56 -7.52 -7.03 -10.42
N SER A 57 -7.11 -6.34 -9.35
CA SER A 57 -7.66 -5.02 -9.02
C SER A 57 -7.44 -4.01 -10.14
N VAL A 58 -6.23 -4.00 -10.72
CA VAL A 58 -5.88 -3.16 -11.87
C VAL A 58 -6.69 -3.57 -13.10
N ASN A 59 -6.80 -4.87 -13.40
CA ASN A 59 -7.58 -5.39 -14.52
C ASN A 59 -9.06 -5.05 -14.42
N ARG A 60 -9.65 -5.12 -13.22
CA ARG A 60 -11.03 -4.67 -12.96
C ARG A 60 -11.17 -3.16 -13.21
N GLN A 61 -10.20 -2.36 -12.78
CA GLN A 61 -10.20 -0.91 -12.98
C GLN A 61 -10.06 -0.53 -14.46
N ILE A 62 -9.20 -1.23 -15.20
CA ILE A 62 -9.02 -1.09 -16.64
C ILE A 62 -10.31 -1.51 -17.35
N SER A 63 -10.88 -2.68 -17.03
CA SER A 63 -12.13 -3.16 -17.65
C SER A 63 -13.29 -2.20 -17.44
N LYS A 64 -13.37 -1.54 -16.28
CA LYS A 64 -14.35 -0.49 -16.00
C LYS A 64 -14.12 0.78 -16.83
N SER A 65 -12.85 1.13 -17.06
CA SER A 65 -12.46 2.37 -17.75
C SER A 65 -12.39 2.22 -19.27
N ALA A 66 -12.19 1.00 -19.76
CA ALA A 66 -12.09 0.59 -21.15
C ALA A 66 -12.86 -0.73 -21.32
N PRO A 67 -14.20 -0.69 -21.38
CA PRO A 67 -15.01 -1.88 -21.61
C PRO A 67 -14.73 -2.47 -23.00
N LYS A 68 -14.73 -3.80 -23.09
CA LYS A 68 -14.36 -4.56 -24.31
C LYS A 68 -15.21 -4.21 -25.53
N ASN A 69 -16.47 -3.83 -25.31
CA ASN A 69 -17.45 -3.59 -26.37
C ASN A 69 -17.38 -2.16 -26.96
N ILE A 70 -16.45 -1.31 -26.52
CA ILE A 70 -16.33 0.05 -27.04
C ILE A 70 -14.96 0.25 -27.69
N THR A 71 -14.96 0.46 -29.00
CA THR A 71 -13.79 0.86 -29.77
C THR A 71 -13.39 2.30 -29.45
N ARG A 72 -12.28 2.47 -28.74
CA ARG A 72 -11.76 3.80 -28.33
C ARG A 72 -10.29 4.01 -28.69
N PHE A 73 -9.87 3.59 -29.88
CA PHE A 73 -8.45 3.58 -30.28
C PHE A 73 -7.69 4.87 -29.95
N ARG A 74 -8.27 6.04 -30.28
CA ARG A 74 -7.64 7.35 -30.03
C ARG A 74 -7.49 7.73 -28.55
N THR A 75 -8.38 7.26 -27.67
CA THR A 75 -8.40 7.68 -26.25
C THR A 75 -8.07 6.57 -25.26
N LEU A 76 -7.82 5.35 -25.76
CA LEU A 76 -7.59 4.16 -24.96
C LEU A 76 -6.40 4.33 -24.01
N ALA A 77 -5.26 4.79 -24.55
CA ALA A 77 -4.04 4.97 -23.76
C ALA A 77 -4.26 5.94 -22.59
N GLY A 78 -4.86 7.11 -22.84
CA GLY A 78 -5.16 8.09 -21.80
C GLY A 78 -6.16 7.56 -20.75
N ARG A 79 -7.13 6.74 -21.17
CA ARG A 79 -8.10 6.12 -20.26
C ARG A 79 -7.45 5.08 -19.35
N ILE A 80 -6.59 4.23 -19.91
CA ILE A 80 -5.83 3.23 -19.14
C ILE A 80 -4.89 3.94 -18.15
N ALA A 81 -4.11 4.92 -18.61
CA ALA A 81 -3.22 5.72 -17.76
C ALA A 81 -3.99 6.41 -16.62
N SER A 82 -5.13 7.01 -16.92
CA SER A 82 -6.02 7.62 -15.93
C SER A 82 -6.58 6.61 -14.91
N ALA A 83 -6.92 5.40 -15.37
CA ALA A 83 -7.40 4.32 -14.50
C ALA A 83 -6.32 3.84 -13.53
N LEU A 84 -5.11 3.61 -14.04
CA LEU A 84 -3.93 3.23 -13.26
C LEU A 84 -3.57 4.31 -12.23
N HIS A 85 -3.50 5.58 -12.66
CA HIS A 85 -3.23 6.70 -11.78
C HIS A 85 -4.25 6.80 -10.64
N SER A 86 -5.53 6.58 -10.95
CA SER A 86 -6.61 6.57 -9.94
C SER A 86 -6.56 5.36 -9.01
N SER A 87 -6.09 4.20 -9.48
CA SER A 87 -5.90 3.00 -8.64
C SER A 87 -4.80 3.22 -7.59
N ASN A 88 -3.73 3.93 -7.96
CA ASN A 88 -2.60 4.17 -7.08
C ASN A 88 -2.86 5.34 -6.11
N ASN A 89 -3.41 6.44 -6.61
CA ASN A 89 -3.56 7.68 -5.84
C ASN A 89 -4.94 7.86 -5.20
N GLY A 90 -5.93 7.05 -5.59
CA GLY A 90 -7.34 7.29 -5.27
C GLY A 90 -7.98 8.25 -6.26
N THR A 91 -9.32 8.20 -6.36
CA THR A 91 -10.06 8.89 -7.43
C THR A 91 -10.04 10.40 -7.25
N GLY A 92 -10.28 10.89 -6.03
CA GLY A 92 -10.32 12.32 -5.73
C GLY A 92 -8.99 13.01 -6.01
N LEU A 93 -7.91 12.45 -5.44
CA LEU A 93 -6.55 12.98 -5.63
C LEU A 93 -6.11 12.89 -7.09
N SER A 94 -6.38 11.77 -7.75
CA SER A 94 -6.05 11.57 -9.17
C SER A 94 -6.70 12.61 -10.09
N VAL A 95 -7.98 12.94 -9.87
CA VAL A 95 -8.67 13.97 -10.65
C VAL A 95 -8.04 15.35 -10.40
N ALA A 96 -7.77 15.69 -9.14
CA ALA A 96 -7.14 16.97 -8.79
C ALA A 96 -5.76 17.12 -9.44
N MET A 97 -4.90 16.10 -9.34
CA MET A 97 -3.55 16.12 -9.93
C MET A 97 -3.59 16.23 -11.46
N LYS A 98 -4.46 15.47 -12.14
CA LYS A 98 -4.58 15.55 -13.59
C LYS A 98 -5.04 16.93 -14.07
N ARG A 99 -5.98 17.56 -13.36
CA ARG A 99 -6.44 18.92 -13.70
C ARG A 99 -5.35 19.96 -13.48
N LEU A 100 -4.61 19.85 -12.38
CA LEU A 100 -3.44 20.69 -12.12
C LEU A 100 -2.41 20.56 -13.24
N ALA A 101 -2.08 19.34 -13.65
CA ALA A 101 -1.14 19.07 -14.74
C ALA A 101 -1.64 19.59 -16.10
N ALA A 102 -2.95 19.61 -16.33
CA ALA A 102 -3.55 20.19 -17.52
C ALA A 102 -3.64 21.73 -17.50
N GLY A 103 -3.16 22.39 -16.43
CA GLY A 103 -3.26 23.85 -16.28
C GLY A 103 -4.68 24.34 -15.99
N ILE A 104 -5.57 23.47 -15.50
CA ILE A 104 -6.98 23.80 -15.21
C ILE A 104 -7.18 23.78 -13.69
N PRO A 105 -6.76 24.83 -12.96
CA PRO A 105 -6.93 24.87 -11.51
C PRO A 105 -8.42 24.88 -11.14
N LEU A 106 -8.77 24.16 -10.07
CA LEU A 106 -10.10 24.25 -9.49
C LEU A 106 -10.14 25.42 -8.51
N SER A 107 -11.21 26.23 -8.57
CA SER A 107 -11.43 27.24 -7.54
C SER A 107 -11.56 26.57 -6.16
N PRO A 108 -10.82 27.02 -5.13
CA PRO A 108 -10.81 26.40 -3.81
C PRO A 108 -12.19 26.25 -3.17
N LYS A 109 -13.09 27.21 -3.43
CA LYS A 109 -14.46 27.22 -2.88
C LYS A 109 -15.49 26.51 -3.77
N SER A 110 -15.05 25.92 -4.88
CA SER A 110 -15.97 25.26 -5.81
C SER A 110 -16.60 24.00 -5.20
N LYS A 111 -17.85 23.72 -5.59
CA LYS A 111 -18.53 22.47 -5.21
C LYS A 111 -17.71 21.23 -5.63
N ALA A 112 -16.97 21.30 -6.73
CA ALA A 112 -16.12 20.24 -7.23
C ALA A 112 -15.00 19.87 -6.24
N VAL A 113 -14.31 20.86 -5.65
CA VAL A 113 -13.26 20.61 -4.64
C VAL A 113 -13.84 19.87 -3.44
N ARG A 114 -14.98 20.34 -2.90
CA ARG A 114 -15.66 19.69 -1.77
C ARG A 114 -16.04 18.23 -2.06
N VAL A 115 -16.45 17.93 -3.29
CA VAL A 115 -16.76 16.55 -3.71
C VAL A 115 -15.49 15.70 -3.76
N LEU A 116 -14.41 16.22 -4.34
CA LEU A 116 -13.13 15.50 -4.43
C LEU A 116 -12.52 15.23 -3.04
N GLU A 117 -12.63 16.19 -2.12
CA GLU A 117 -12.24 16.04 -0.71
C GLU A 117 -13.05 14.94 -0.02
N LYS A 118 -14.38 14.98 -0.12
CA LYS A 118 -15.25 13.92 0.43
C LYS A 118 -14.92 12.54 -0.16
N MET A 119 -14.59 12.45 -1.45
CA MET A 119 -14.16 11.19 -2.07
C MET A 119 -12.84 10.69 -1.47
N ARG A 120 -11.89 11.59 -1.23
CA ARG A 120 -10.61 11.28 -0.59
C ARG A 120 -10.82 10.81 0.85
N GLU A 121 -11.56 11.56 1.67
CA GLU A 121 -11.87 11.22 3.06
C GLU A 121 -12.52 9.85 3.18
N ARG A 122 -13.51 9.54 2.33
CA ARG A 122 -14.15 8.22 2.29
C ARG A 122 -13.17 7.11 1.96
N GLN A 123 -12.20 7.36 1.09
CA GLN A 123 -11.17 6.38 0.74
C GLN A 123 -10.17 6.20 1.89
N ASP A 124 -9.73 7.29 2.51
CA ASP A 124 -8.80 7.28 3.64
C ASP A 124 -9.42 6.59 4.86
N TYR A 125 -10.71 6.86 5.14
CA TYR A 125 -11.48 6.15 6.18
C TYR A 125 -11.57 4.64 5.91
N LYS A 126 -11.83 4.23 4.66
CA LYS A 126 -11.84 2.79 4.32
C LYS A 126 -10.46 2.15 4.49
N ARG A 127 -9.38 2.86 4.15
CA ARG A 127 -8.01 2.38 4.37
C ARG A 127 -7.70 2.23 5.85
N SER A 128 -8.00 3.23 6.67
CA SER A 128 -7.76 3.17 8.12
C SER A 128 -8.58 2.08 8.80
N LEU A 129 -9.83 1.88 8.40
CA LEU A 129 -10.67 0.78 8.88
C LEU A 129 -10.06 -0.59 8.53
N GLN A 130 -9.59 -0.77 7.29
CA GLN A 130 -8.91 -2.00 6.87
C GLN A 130 -7.62 -2.24 7.65
N GLU A 131 -6.84 -1.19 7.92
CA GLU A 131 -5.63 -1.28 8.73
C GLU A 131 -5.95 -1.65 10.19
N GLY A 132 -6.97 -1.03 10.77
CA GLY A 132 -7.49 -1.38 12.11
C GLY A 132 -7.94 -2.83 12.18
N ASN A 133 -8.71 -3.30 11.21
CA ASN A 133 -9.15 -4.69 11.12
C ASN A 133 -7.97 -5.66 10.98
N ARG A 134 -6.95 -5.32 10.19
CA ARG A 134 -5.71 -6.10 10.08
C ARG A 134 -4.96 -6.15 11.42
N ALA A 135 -4.88 -5.03 12.15
CA ALA A 135 -4.25 -4.97 13.45
C ALA A 135 -5.01 -5.81 14.50
N ASN A 136 -6.34 -5.73 14.51
CA ASN A 136 -7.20 -6.52 15.38
C ASN A 136 -7.06 -8.02 15.09
N LYS A 137 -7.09 -8.42 13.80
CA LYS A 137 -6.86 -9.81 13.39
C LYS A 137 -5.48 -10.33 13.79
N LYS A 138 -4.44 -9.48 13.73
CA LYS A 138 -3.11 -9.83 14.25
C LYS A 138 -3.11 -10.07 15.76
N ARG A 139 -3.83 -9.24 16.54
CA ARG A 139 -3.97 -9.42 17.99
C ARG A 139 -4.74 -10.70 18.32
N GLU A 140 -5.83 -10.95 17.61
CA GLU A 140 -6.62 -12.18 17.75
C GLU A 140 -5.76 -13.42 17.44
N ASN A 141 -5.03 -13.40 16.32
CA ASN A 141 -4.09 -14.46 15.98
C ASN A 141 -2.99 -14.63 17.03
N ALA A 142 -2.44 -13.53 17.58
CA ALA A 142 -1.44 -13.59 18.64
C ALA A 142 -2.02 -14.20 19.93
N ASN A 143 -3.25 -13.85 20.29
CA ASN A 143 -3.96 -14.44 21.42
C ASN A 143 -4.22 -15.94 21.21
N ILE A 144 -4.63 -16.34 20.01
CA ILE A 144 -4.80 -17.75 19.64
C ILE A 144 -3.46 -18.49 19.74
N MET A 145 -2.38 -17.93 19.18
CA MET A 145 -1.04 -18.53 19.25
C MET A 145 -0.51 -18.59 20.68
N GLY A 146 -0.81 -17.59 21.52
CA GLY A 146 -0.49 -17.61 22.95
C GLY A 146 -1.20 -18.77 23.66
N LYS A 147 -2.51 -18.95 23.41
CA LYS A 147 -3.29 -20.08 23.94
C LYS A 147 -2.78 -21.45 23.45
N ILE A 148 -2.30 -21.51 22.21
CA ILE A 148 -1.69 -22.72 21.64
C ILE A 148 -0.30 -22.98 22.25
N CYS A 149 0.50 -21.95 22.53
CA CYS A 149 1.80 -22.15 23.19
C CYS A 149 1.66 -22.47 24.67
N SER A 150 0.58 -22.01 25.32
CA SER A 150 0.30 -22.27 26.73
C SER A 150 -0.39 -23.61 26.97
N CYS A 151 -0.73 -24.38 25.94
CA CYS A 151 -1.35 -25.68 26.16
C CYS A 151 -0.28 -26.72 26.57
N PRO A 152 -0.58 -27.59 27.56
CA PRO A 152 0.42 -28.48 28.18
C PRO A 152 1.07 -29.45 27.19
N PHE A 153 0.37 -29.78 26.09
CA PHE A 153 0.91 -30.58 24.99
C PHE A 153 2.10 -29.90 24.26
N ALA A 154 2.10 -28.57 24.12
CA ALA A 154 3.20 -27.84 23.50
C ALA A 154 4.43 -27.70 24.42
N GLN A 155 4.21 -27.70 25.74
CA GLN A 155 5.27 -27.68 26.76
C GLN A 155 5.94 -29.07 26.90
N ALA A 156 5.18 -30.15 26.77
CA ALA A 156 5.70 -31.53 26.82
C ALA A 156 6.58 -31.90 25.61
N ALA A 157 6.38 -31.27 24.45
CA ALA A 157 7.12 -31.53 23.21
C ALA A 157 8.53 -30.89 23.15
N GLY A 158 9.09 -30.42 24.28
CA GLY A 158 10.49 -30.02 24.36
C GLY A 158 10.89 -28.83 23.47
N ARG A 159 9.95 -27.99 23.05
CA ARG A 159 10.30 -26.68 22.48
C ARG A 159 10.83 -25.80 23.60
N LYS A 160 12.11 -25.98 23.94
CA LYS A 160 12.88 -24.97 24.66
C LYS A 160 12.63 -23.67 23.91
N SER A 161 11.99 -22.71 24.57
CA SER A 161 12.00 -21.33 24.14
C SER A 161 13.45 -20.97 23.94
N SER A 162 13.93 -20.95 22.70
CA SER A 162 15.15 -20.24 22.37
C SER A 162 14.82 -18.77 22.60
N ASP A 163 15.04 -18.35 23.84
CA ASP A 163 15.26 -16.96 24.19
C ASP A 163 16.52 -16.52 23.45
N HIS A 164 16.38 -16.31 22.14
CA HIS A 164 17.24 -15.40 21.44
C HIS A 164 16.95 -14.03 22.03
N GLU A 165 17.79 -13.64 22.98
CA GLU A 165 18.03 -12.28 23.42
C GLU A 165 18.28 -11.38 22.22
N ARG A 166 17.21 -10.97 21.54
CA ARG A 166 17.23 -9.70 20.81
C ARG A 166 17.13 -8.64 21.89
N PRO A 167 18.08 -7.69 22.00
CA PRO A 167 18.00 -6.63 22.98
C PRO A 167 16.68 -5.90 22.79
N ARG A 168 15.75 -6.11 23.71
CA ARG A 168 14.44 -5.46 23.71
C ARG A 168 14.71 -4.00 24.02
N LEU A 169 14.89 -3.18 22.99
CA LEU A 169 14.90 -1.72 23.14
C LEU A 169 13.66 -1.34 23.93
N GLY A 170 13.86 -0.88 25.17
CA GLY A 170 12.77 -0.56 26.08
C GLY A 170 11.77 0.39 25.43
N ARG A 171 10.50 0.35 25.85
CA ARG A 171 9.43 1.19 25.28
C ARG A 171 9.82 2.68 25.16
N LYS A 172 10.68 3.16 26.06
CA LYS A 172 11.28 4.52 26.03
C LYS A 172 12.19 4.74 24.80
N ALA A 173 13.07 3.80 24.48
CA ALA A 173 13.95 3.86 23.31
C ALA A 173 13.16 3.84 21.98
N ILE A 174 12.13 3.00 21.89
CA ILE A 174 11.25 2.94 20.70
C ILE A 174 10.50 4.28 20.51
N LYS A 175 10.00 4.88 21.59
CA LYS A 175 9.37 6.22 21.55
C LYS A 175 10.36 7.28 21.06
N HIS A 176 11.59 7.24 21.55
CA HIS A 176 12.64 8.20 21.18
C HIS A 176 13.04 8.08 19.70
N ILE A 177 13.18 6.85 19.18
CA ILE A 177 13.48 6.58 17.76
C ILE A 177 12.35 7.10 16.87
N LYS A 178 11.09 6.82 17.23
CA LYS A 178 9.92 7.33 16.48
C LYS A 178 9.84 8.85 16.50
N ALA A 179 10.10 9.49 17.64
CA ALA A 179 10.14 10.94 17.74
C ALA A 179 11.25 11.56 16.87
N LYS A 180 12.44 10.93 16.82
CA LYS A 180 13.56 11.37 15.99
C LYS A 180 13.24 11.26 14.49
N GLN A 181 12.64 10.14 14.06
CA GLN A 181 12.17 9.97 12.67
C GLN A 181 11.09 10.98 12.28
N GLN A 182 10.19 11.32 13.21
CA GLN A 182 9.12 12.29 12.95
C GLN A 182 9.65 13.72 12.86
N ARG A 183 10.68 14.07 13.65
CA ARG A 183 11.41 15.35 13.50
C ARG A 183 12.12 15.46 12.16
N GLN A 184 12.81 14.40 11.72
CA GLN A 184 13.45 14.37 10.39
C GLN A 184 12.45 14.55 9.25
N LYS A 185 11.30 13.85 9.30
CA LYS A 185 10.23 14.03 8.31
C LYS A 185 9.65 15.45 8.27
N ARG A 186 9.53 16.11 9.43
CA ARG A 186 9.08 17.51 9.50
C ARG A 186 10.11 18.48 8.95
N GLY A 187 11.41 18.22 9.15
CA GLY A 187 12.50 18.98 8.52
C GLY A 187 12.43 18.91 7.01
N GLN A 188 12.44 17.70 6.45
CA GLN A 188 12.34 17.47 5.00
C GLN A 188 11.10 18.12 4.37
N LEU A 189 9.96 18.12 5.07
CA LEU A 189 8.75 18.78 4.58
C LEU A 189 8.84 20.31 4.60
N LYS A 190 9.56 20.90 5.56
CA LYS A 190 9.83 22.34 5.58
C LYS A 190 10.76 22.73 4.44
N ASP A 191 11.82 21.95 4.22
CA ASP A 191 12.80 22.20 3.16
C ASP A 191 12.13 22.13 1.77
N LEU A 192 11.23 21.15 1.55
CA LEU A 192 10.42 21.06 0.33
C LEU A 192 9.49 22.27 0.12
N LYS A 193 8.85 22.76 1.19
CA LYS A 193 7.98 23.95 1.10
C LYS A 193 8.77 25.21 0.78
N ASN A 194 9.94 25.37 1.38
CA ASN A 194 10.83 26.50 1.08
C ASN A 194 11.30 26.45 -0.37
N ALA A 195 11.67 25.26 -0.87
CA ALA A 195 12.04 25.07 -2.28
C ALA A 195 10.87 25.38 -3.25
N GLU A 196 9.64 24.99 -2.89
CA GLU A 196 8.44 25.35 -3.67
C GLU A 196 8.20 26.87 -3.69
N GLU A 197 8.40 27.56 -2.56
CA GLU A 197 8.29 29.03 -2.49
C GLU A 197 9.38 29.73 -3.30
N GLU A 198 10.63 29.31 -3.20
CA GLU A 198 11.74 29.84 -4.02
C GLU A 198 11.49 29.65 -5.51
N HIS A 199 11.02 28.45 -5.91
CA HIS A 199 10.63 28.20 -7.29
C HIS A 199 9.52 29.14 -7.75
N ARG A 200 8.52 29.40 -6.89
CA ARG A 200 7.41 30.32 -7.19
C ARG A 200 7.88 31.78 -7.37
N TRP A 201 8.80 32.24 -6.52
CA TRP A 201 9.38 33.59 -6.63
C TRP A 201 10.26 33.74 -7.87
N THR A 202 11.04 32.73 -8.23
CA THR A 202 11.88 32.75 -9.45
C THR A 202 11.02 32.74 -10.71
N THR A 203 9.96 31.92 -10.79
CA THR A 203 9.02 31.97 -11.93
C THR A 203 8.32 33.32 -12.04
N ALA A 204 7.89 33.91 -10.91
CA ALA A 204 7.25 35.22 -10.90
C ALA A 204 8.19 36.35 -11.36
N ARG A 205 9.49 36.31 -10.98
CA ARG A 205 10.50 37.27 -11.44
C ARG A 205 10.78 37.12 -12.94
N ALA A 206 10.88 35.90 -13.46
CA ALA A 206 11.06 35.65 -14.89
C ALA A 206 9.88 36.22 -15.72
N CYS A 207 8.64 36.05 -15.24
CA CYS A 207 7.44 36.56 -15.90
C CYS A 207 7.36 38.11 -15.92
N ARG A 208 7.89 38.79 -14.88
CA ARG A 208 7.97 40.27 -14.86
C ARG A 208 9.03 40.82 -15.83
N LYS A 209 10.17 40.14 -15.98
CA LYS A 209 11.21 40.56 -16.94
C LYS A 209 10.72 40.48 -18.40
N THR A 210 9.98 39.41 -18.75
CA THR A 210 9.45 39.25 -20.11
C THR A 210 8.34 40.27 -20.44
N THR A 211 7.50 40.64 -19.47
CA THR A 211 6.49 41.69 -19.64
C THR A 211 7.10 43.08 -19.80
N LEU A 212 8.14 43.42 -19.03
CA LEU A 212 8.86 44.70 -19.18
C LEU A 212 9.55 44.85 -20.56
N HIS A 213 10.19 43.79 -21.06
CA HIS A 213 10.73 43.80 -22.43
C HIS A 213 9.66 43.92 -23.52
N ARG A 214 8.46 43.39 -23.28
CA ARG A 214 7.36 43.50 -24.24
C ARG A 214 6.76 44.91 -24.28
N VAL A 215 6.70 45.61 -23.15
CA VAL A 215 6.22 47.00 -23.09
C VAL A 215 7.21 47.98 -23.73
N GLN A 216 8.52 47.74 -23.63
CA GLN A 216 9.52 48.58 -24.29
C GLN A 216 9.52 48.45 -25.82
N LYS A 217 9.04 47.33 -26.39
CA LYS A 217 8.93 47.13 -27.85
C LYS A 217 7.68 47.74 -28.49
N ILE A 218 6.73 48.28 -27.71
CA ILE A 218 5.46 48.84 -28.22
C ILE A 218 5.53 50.38 -28.34
N LYS A 219 6.67 51.00 -28.00
CA LYS A 219 6.93 52.43 -28.24
C LYS A 219 7.74 52.63 -29.51
N PHE A 220 7.14 52.39 -30.68
CA PHE A 220 7.52 52.94 -31.99
C PHE A 220 6.31 52.88 -32.91
#